data_AF-A0A382PAF8-F1
#
_entry.id   AF-A0A382PAF8-F1
#
_cell.length_a   1.000
_cell.length_b   1.000
_cell.length_c   1.000
_cell.angle_alpha   90.00
_cell.angle_beta   90.00
_cell.angle_gamma   90.00
#
_symmetry.space_group_name_H-M   'P 1'
#
loop_
_entity.id
_entity.type
_entity.pdbx_description
1 polymer ?
#
loop_
_entity_poly.entity_id
_entity_poly.type
_entity_poly.pdbx_seq_one_letter_code
_entity_poly.pdbx_strand_id
1 'polypeptide(L)'
;SESTLSPEESFASEASEKIAQAIASPEALDVLGRSVTGMNATLEGMDTDSKGQIYANYKMPKDGKTFRVSLSLLSSSVPELRPSNSSKLTYLKTKEGVFLISVSGNISSETKSQILRNANFTPIKLK
;
A
#
# COMPACT_ATOMS: atom_id res chain seq x y z
N SER A 1 33.96 25.52 17.65
CA SER A 1 33.53 25.18 16.29
C SER A 1 32.45 24.13 16.38
N GLU A 2 31.20 24.55 16.26
CA GLU A 2 30.04 23.68 16.04
C GLU A 2 29.23 24.37 14.95
N SER A 3 29.22 23.79 13.74
CA SER A 3 28.50 24.35 12.60
C SER A 3 27.03 23.98 12.70
N THR A 4 26.21 24.95 13.09
CA THR A 4 24.75 24.92 12.99
C THR A 4 24.35 25.10 11.53
N LEU A 5 23.69 24.10 10.95
CA LEU A 5 23.17 24.15 9.58
C LEU A 5 22.19 25.31 9.40
N SER A 6 22.17 25.89 8.20
CA SER A 6 21.27 26.99 7.85
C SER A 6 19.83 26.48 7.56
N PRO A 7 18.78 27.30 7.75
CA PRO A 7 17.38 26.87 7.61
C PRO A 7 17.05 26.25 6.24
N GLU A 8 17.72 26.70 5.18
CA GLU A 8 17.55 26.18 3.82
C GLU A 8 18.17 24.78 3.65
N GLU A 9 19.27 24.49 4.34
CA GLU A 9 19.89 23.16 4.39
C GLU A 9 19.05 22.18 5.22
N SER A 10 18.37 22.65 6.27
CA SER A 10 17.37 21.85 7.02
C SER A 10 16.12 21.54 6.18
N PHE A 11 15.63 22.50 5.39
CA PHE A 11 14.47 22.29 4.50
C PHE A 11 14.77 21.29 3.36
N ALA A 12 15.99 21.34 2.80
CA ALA A 12 16.45 20.37 1.82
C ALA A 12 16.63 18.96 2.42
N SER A 13 17.06 18.88 3.69
CA SER A 13 17.22 17.61 4.42
C SER A 13 15.87 16.90 4.68
N GLU A 14 14.83 17.63 5.12
CA GLU A 14 13.47 17.09 5.27
C GLU A 14 12.82 16.71 3.93
N ALA A 15 13.13 17.46 2.86
CA ALA A 15 12.64 17.15 1.52
C ALA A 15 13.26 15.85 0.97
N SER A 16 14.54 15.58 1.24
CA SER A 16 15.20 14.32 0.89
C SER A 16 14.77 13.12 1.74
N GLU A 17 14.45 13.29 3.03
CA GLU A 17 13.83 12.23 3.86
C GLU A 17 12.43 11.83 3.36
N LYS A 18 11.63 12.80 2.90
CA LYS A 18 10.33 12.53 2.26
C LYS A 18 10.45 11.84 0.89
N ILE A 19 11.58 12.02 0.20
CA ILE A 19 11.92 11.25 -1.01
C ILE A 19 12.45 9.85 -0.64
N ALA A 20 13.04 9.62 0.53
CA ALA A 20 13.47 8.30 1.02
C ALA A 20 12.30 7.41 1.50
N GLN A 21 11.19 8.01 1.97
CA GLN A 21 9.90 7.32 2.08
C GLN A 21 9.32 6.90 0.72
N ALA A 22 9.87 7.41 -0.39
CA ALA A 22 9.57 6.95 -1.75
C ALA A 22 10.21 5.58 -2.10
N ILE A 23 10.85 4.87 -1.17
CA ILE A 23 11.12 3.43 -1.26
C ILE A 23 10.20 2.71 -0.26
N ALA A 24 8.92 2.58 -0.60
CA ALA A 24 7.94 1.79 0.14
C ALA A 24 8.57 0.49 0.68
N SER A 25 8.40 0.19 1.97
CA SER A 25 8.92 -1.03 2.61
C SER A 25 8.86 -2.20 1.61
N PRO A 26 9.97 -2.90 1.34
CA PRO A 26 9.95 -4.04 0.42
C PRO A 26 8.83 -5.02 0.73
N GLU A 27 8.46 -5.16 2.01
CA GLU A 27 7.33 -5.92 2.49
C GLU A 27 5.98 -5.33 2.06
N ALA A 28 5.81 -4.01 2.11
CA ALA A 28 4.63 -3.33 1.60
C ALA A 28 4.43 -3.53 0.09
N LEU A 29 5.52 -3.40 -0.69
CA LEU A 29 5.49 -3.66 -2.13
C LEU A 29 5.26 -5.14 -2.45
N ASP A 30 5.85 -6.05 -1.68
CA ASP A 30 5.60 -7.49 -1.77
C ASP A 30 4.12 -7.81 -1.49
N VAL A 31 3.54 -7.25 -0.43
CA VAL A 31 2.11 -7.42 -0.11
C VAL A 31 1.23 -6.94 -1.25
N LEU A 32 1.55 -5.79 -1.85
CA LEU A 32 0.81 -5.27 -3.01
C LEU A 32 0.98 -6.16 -4.25
N GLY A 33 2.19 -6.57 -4.59
CA GLY A 33 2.45 -7.47 -5.72
C GLY A 33 1.77 -8.83 -5.54
N ARG A 34 1.80 -9.36 -4.32
CA ARG A 34 1.15 -10.62 -3.97
C ARG A 34 -0.36 -10.52 -4.01
N SER A 35 -0.94 -9.38 -3.65
CA SER A 35 -2.39 -9.16 -3.65
C SER A 35 -3.05 -9.49 -4.99
N VAL A 36 -2.32 -9.34 -6.11
CA VAL A 36 -2.81 -9.62 -7.47
C VAL A 36 -2.24 -10.92 -8.08
N THR A 37 -1.57 -11.76 -7.29
CA THR A 37 -1.02 -13.04 -7.77
C THR A 37 -2.11 -13.95 -8.35
N GLY A 38 -1.85 -14.51 -9.53
CA GLY A 38 -2.81 -15.35 -10.25
C GLY A 38 -3.99 -14.58 -10.85
N MET A 39 -3.94 -13.24 -10.79
CA MET A 39 -4.94 -12.37 -11.42
C MET A 39 -4.35 -11.76 -12.69
N ASN A 40 -5.14 -11.71 -13.76
CA ASN A 40 -4.77 -10.95 -14.96
C ASN A 40 -5.10 -9.47 -14.74
N ALA A 41 -4.32 -8.80 -13.90
CA ALA A 41 -4.47 -7.38 -13.57
C ALA A 41 -3.17 -6.63 -13.91
N THR A 42 -3.30 -5.44 -14.49
CA THR A 42 -2.19 -4.58 -14.89
C THR A 42 -2.10 -3.41 -13.92
N LEU A 43 -0.90 -3.14 -13.39
CA LEU A 43 -0.64 -1.95 -12.57
C LEU A 43 -0.69 -0.70 -13.47
N GLU A 44 -1.59 0.23 -13.18
CA GLU A 44 -1.72 1.51 -13.89
C GLU A 44 -0.94 2.64 -13.19
N GLY A 45 -0.70 2.53 -11.88
CA GLY A 45 0.09 3.51 -11.15
C GLY A 45 0.14 3.24 -9.65
N MET A 46 1.17 3.78 -9.00
CA MET A 46 1.39 3.68 -7.56
C MET A 46 1.71 5.06 -6.99
N ASP A 47 1.22 5.34 -5.79
CA ASP A 47 1.40 6.61 -5.09
C ASP A 47 1.50 6.40 -3.58
N THR A 48 2.03 7.39 -2.84
CA THR A 48 2.12 7.38 -1.38
C THR A 48 1.69 8.74 -0.82
N ASP A 49 0.79 8.76 0.17
CA ASP A 49 0.38 10.02 0.81
C ASP A 49 1.39 10.50 1.88
N SER A 50 1.16 11.72 2.38
CA SER A 50 1.98 12.33 3.44
C SER A 50 1.94 11.60 4.79
N LYS A 51 1.09 10.58 4.95
CA LYS A 51 0.99 9.72 6.14
C LYS A 51 1.66 8.35 5.91
N GLY A 52 2.26 8.14 4.74
CA GLY A 52 2.90 6.88 4.37
C GLY A 52 1.92 5.79 3.95
N GLN A 53 0.66 6.12 3.62
CA GLN A 53 -0.27 5.18 3.00
C GLN A 53 0.11 5.00 1.53
N ILE A 54 0.29 3.75 1.12
CA ILE A 54 0.61 3.39 -0.27
C ILE A 54 -0.67 3.01 -1.00
N TYR A 55 -0.81 3.45 -2.24
CA TYR A 55 -1.91 3.11 -3.13
C TYR A 55 -1.39 2.49 -4.42
N ALA A 56 -1.96 1.37 -4.84
CA ALA A 56 -1.73 0.78 -6.15
C ALA A 56 -3.06 0.68 -6.92
N ASN A 57 -3.10 1.29 -8.11
CA ASN A 57 -4.24 1.25 -9.02
C ASN A 57 -4.02 0.18 -10.08
N TYR A 58 -5.03 -0.64 -10.31
CA TYR A 58 -4.97 -1.76 -11.24
C TYR A 58 -6.16 -1.75 -12.18
N LYS A 59 -5.96 -2.34 -13.37
CA LYS A 59 -6.98 -2.58 -14.38
C LYS A 59 -7.01 -4.02 -14.83
N MET A 60 -8.21 -4.57 -14.97
CA MET A 60 -8.47 -5.87 -15.57
C MET A 60 -8.55 -5.71 -17.09
N PRO A 61 -7.66 -6.33 -17.90
CA PRO A 61 -7.69 -6.18 -19.35
C PRO A 61 -8.97 -6.73 -19.98
N LYS A 62 -9.56 -7.77 -19.38
CA LYS A 62 -10.71 -8.48 -19.95
C LYS A 62 -12.00 -7.65 -20.05
N ASP A 63 -12.21 -6.74 -19.10
CA ASP A 63 -13.47 -5.99 -18.96
C ASP A 63 -13.25 -4.51 -18.59
N GLY A 64 -11.99 -4.06 -18.57
CA GLY A 64 -11.61 -2.68 -18.29
C GLY A 64 -11.86 -2.22 -16.87
N LYS A 65 -12.32 -3.11 -15.97
CA LYS A 65 -12.63 -2.74 -14.58
C LYS A 65 -11.37 -2.34 -13.83
N THR A 66 -11.49 -1.28 -13.06
CA THR A 66 -10.39 -0.75 -12.25
C THR A 66 -10.65 -0.97 -10.77
N PHE A 67 -9.57 -1.16 -10.02
CA PHE A 67 -9.59 -1.29 -8.58
C PHE A 67 -8.33 -0.70 -7.97
N ARG A 68 -8.42 -0.31 -6.69
CA ARG A 68 -7.31 0.22 -5.91
C ARG A 68 -7.07 -0.66 -4.70
N VAL A 69 -5.82 -1.02 -4.47
CA VAL A 69 -5.36 -1.63 -3.23
C VAL A 69 -4.58 -0.58 -2.45
N SER A 70 -4.97 -0.34 -1.21
CA SER A 70 -4.30 0.61 -0.33
C SER A 70 -3.70 -0.12 0.87
N LEU A 71 -2.52 0.30 1.29
CA LEU A 71 -1.80 -0.25 2.44
C LEU A 71 -1.42 0.88 3.40
N SER A 72 -1.81 0.75 4.67
CA SER A 72 -1.48 1.71 5.73
C SER A 72 -0.92 1.03 6.94
N LEU A 73 0.16 1.55 7.51
CA LEU A 73 0.64 1.13 8.82
C LEU A 73 -0.26 1.76 9.91
N LEU A 74 -0.83 0.95 10.81
CA LEU A 74 -1.77 1.45 11.82
C LEU A 74 -1.12 2.32 12.91
N SER A 75 0.20 2.29 13.08
CA SER A 75 0.91 3.21 13.97
C SER A 75 0.94 4.65 13.43
N SER A 76 0.78 4.82 12.11
CA SER A 76 0.66 6.10 11.45
C SER A 76 -0.82 6.50 11.46
N SER A 77 -1.29 7.15 12.52
CA SER A 77 -2.63 7.81 12.66
C SER A 77 -3.80 7.13 11.93
N VAL A 78 -4.78 6.57 12.68
CA VAL A 78 -5.99 5.88 12.15
C VAL A 78 -6.36 6.38 10.75
N PRO A 79 -6.16 5.57 9.68
CA PRO A 79 -6.38 6.03 8.33
C PRO A 79 -7.81 6.56 8.22
N GLU A 80 -7.99 7.70 7.56
CA GLU A 80 -9.32 8.18 7.16
C GLU A 80 -9.87 7.25 6.07
N LEU A 81 -10.15 6.01 6.45
CA LEU A 81 -10.96 5.12 5.68
C LEU A 81 -12.35 5.74 5.75
N ARG A 82 -12.72 6.51 4.72
CA ARG A 82 -14.13 6.62 4.37
C ARG A 82 -14.43 5.33 3.63
N PRO A 83 -14.93 4.28 4.29
CA PRO A 83 -15.23 3.05 3.61
C PRO A 83 -16.45 3.40 2.76
N SER A 84 -16.24 3.62 1.47
CA SER A 84 -17.33 3.49 0.50
C SER A 84 -17.95 2.11 0.74
N ASN A 85 -19.28 2.00 0.70
CA ASN A 85 -20.01 0.73 0.90
C ASN A 85 -19.54 -0.42 -0.02
N SER A 86 -18.68 -0.13 -1.00
CA SER A 86 -18.06 -1.11 -1.89
C SER A 86 -16.67 -1.60 -1.44
N SER A 87 -16.04 -0.99 -0.44
CA SER A 87 -14.67 -1.33 -0.04
C SER A 87 -14.63 -2.54 0.90
N LYS A 88 -13.62 -3.41 0.74
CA LYS A 88 -13.28 -4.47 1.71
C LYS A 88 -11.92 -4.22 2.32
N LEU A 89 -11.69 -4.66 3.56
CA LEU A 89 -10.42 -4.49 4.26
C LEU A 89 -10.03 -5.73 5.07
N THR A 90 -8.73 -5.85 5.36
CA THR A 90 -8.18 -6.82 6.31
C THR A 90 -6.96 -6.24 7.01
N TYR A 91 -6.51 -6.91 8.07
CA TYR A 91 -5.31 -6.55 8.81
C TYR A 91 -4.24 -7.61 8.62
N LEU A 92 -3.02 -7.18 8.33
CA LEU A 92 -1.83 -8.01 8.19
C LEU A 92 -0.85 -7.63 9.29
N LYS A 93 -0.59 -8.56 10.22
CA LYS A 93 0.45 -8.40 11.23
C LYS A 93 1.78 -8.85 10.66
N THR A 94 2.76 -7.96 10.66
CA THR A 94 4.14 -8.22 10.23
C THR A 94 5.12 -7.91 11.38
N LYS A 95 6.42 -8.08 11.13
CA LYS A 95 7.47 -7.67 12.07
C LYS A 95 7.55 -6.15 12.21
N GLU A 96 7.21 -5.41 11.15
CA GLU A 96 7.24 -3.95 11.09
C GLU A 96 5.98 -3.28 11.68
N GLY A 97 4.97 -4.08 12.02
CA GLY A 97 3.73 -3.61 12.63
C GLY A 97 2.49 -4.20 11.98
N VAL A 98 1.33 -3.64 12.33
CA VAL A 98 0.04 -4.04 11.78
C VAL A 98 -0.30 -3.13 10.61
N PHE A 99 -0.38 -3.72 9.44
CA PHE A 99 -0.85 -3.05 8.24
C PHE A 99 -2.34 -3.28 8.07
N LEU A 100 -3.05 -2.22 7.70
CA LEU A 100 -4.38 -2.30 7.15
C LEU A 100 -4.26 -2.37 5.63
N ILE A 101 -4.88 -3.37 5.03
CA ILE A 101 -5.02 -3.52 3.59
C ILE A 101 -6.48 -3.24 3.24
N SER A 102 -6.74 -2.41 2.24
CA SER A 102 -8.09 -2.18 1.72
C SER A 102 -8.15 -2.28 0.20
N VAL A 103 -9.30 -2.72 -0.31
CA VAL A 103 -9.56 -2.88 -1.74
C VAL A 103 -10.87 -2.16 -2.08
N SER A 104 -10.80 -1.26 -3.05
CA SER A 104 -11.94 -0.49 -3.54
C SER A 104 -12.00 -0.52 -5.08
N GLY A 105 -13.09 -0.01 -5.66
CA GLY A 105 -13.28 0.07 -7.11
C GLY A 105 -14.36 -0.86 -7.65
N ASN A 106 -14.52 -0.84 -8.97
CA ASN A 106 -15.62 -1.47 -9.68
C ASN A 106 -15.33 -2.93 -10.04
N ILE A 107 -15.01 -3.74 -9.04
CA ILE A 107 -14.81 -5.19 -9.16
C ILE A 107 -15.75 -5.93 -8.21
N SER A 108 -16.00 -7.21 -8.48
CA SER A 108 -16.95 -8.00 -7.68
C SER A 108 -16.46 -8.15 -6.24
N SER A 109 -17.42 -8.38 -5.33
CA SER A 109 -17.15 -8.68 -3.93
C SER A 109 -16.22 -9.89 -3.76
N GLU A 110 -16.35 -10.90 -4.63
CA GLU A 110 -15.50 -12.10 -4.64
C GLU A 110 -14.06 -11.75 -5.06
N THR A 111 -13.88 -10.94 -6.11
CA THR A 111 -12.55 -10.49 -6.54
C THR A 111 -11.87 -9.69 -5.43
N LYS A 112 -12.61 -8.81 -4.72
CA LYS A 112 -12.07 -8.08 -3.55
C LYS A 112 -11.64 -9.05 -2.44
N SER A 113 -12.42 -10.10 -2.17
CA SER A 113 -12.03 -11.14 -1.20
C SER A 113 -10.77 -11.87 -1.63
N GLN A 114 -10.65 -12.24 -2.91
CA GLN A 114 -9.47 -12.91 -3.44
C GLN A 114 -8.21 -12.06 -3.26
N ILE A 115 -8.27 -10.76 -3.59
CA ILE A 115 -7.15 -9.83 -3.41
C ILE A 115 -6.68 -9.80 -1.95
N LEU A 116 -7.62 -9.68 -1.01
CA LEU A 116 -7.29 -9.67 0.42
C LEU A 116 -6.69 -11.01 0.90
N ARG A 117 -7.22 -12.15 0.42
CA ARG A 117 -6.65 -13.48 0.74
C ARG A 117 -5.22 -13.62 0.22
N ASN A 118 -4.99 -13.19 -1.01
CA ASN A 118 -3.67 -13.22 -1.66
C ASN A 118 -2.64 -12.37 -0.88
N ALA A 119 -3.05 -11.17 -0.47
CA ALA A 119 -2.22 -10.25 0.30
C ALA A 119 -1.86 -10.81 1.69
N ASN A 120 -2.82 -11.49 2.34
CA ASN A 120 -2.66 -12.04 3.68
C ASN A 120 -2.01 -13.43 3.72
N PHE A 121 -1.71 -14.02 2.56
CA PHE A 121 -0.99 -15.30 2.53
C PHE A 121 0.42 -15.09 3.13
N THR A 122 1.00 -16.11 3.76
CA THR A 122 2.43 -16.12 4.04
C THR A 122 2.93 -17.38 3.38
N PRO A 123 3.81 -17.30 2.36
CA PRO A 123 4.31 -18.51 1.73
C PRO A 123 4.99 -19.35 2.80
N ILE A 124 4.42 -20.52 3.09
CA ILE A 124 5.08 -21.54 3.89
C ILE A 124 6.28 -21.98 3.06
N LYS A 125 7.49 -21.53 3.42
CA LYS A 125 8.70 -22.17 2.93
C LYS A 125 8.72 -23.58 3.50
N LEU A 126 8.34 -24.57 2.70
CA LEU A 126 8.68 -25.95 2.96
C LEU A 126 10.20 -26.03 2.88
N LYS A 127 10.83 -26.33 4.01
CA LYS A 127 12.27 -26.63 4.10
C LYS A 127 12.55 -28.00 3.48
#